data_AF-F8Q4J5-F1
#
_entry.id   AF-F8Q4J5-F1
#
_cell.length_a   1.000
_cell.length_b   1.000
_cell.length_c   1.000
_cell.angle_alpha   90.00
_cell.angle_beta   90.00
_cell.angle_gamma   90.00
#
_symmetry.space_group_name_H-M   'P 1'
#
loop_
_entity.id
_entity.type
_entity.pdbx_description
1 polymer ?
#
loop_
_entity_poly.entity_id
_entity_poly.type
_entity_poly.pdbx_seq_one_letter_code
_entity_poly.pdbx_strand_id
1 'polypeptide(L)'
;VADYPEQCLVTCSKYGTCPKCKRPPEELSASTAGEPRTDQWTESVINKAKEDTHSFHQFQERCKEQLVSESVYKPFWTGFPHCNIHIAITPDVLHQLYQGVFKHMVHW
;
A
#
# COMPACT_ATOMS: atom_id res chain seq x y z
N VAL A 1 15.39 -4.30 2.07
CA VAL A 1 14.55 -5.14 1.20
C VAL A 1 13.49 -5.77 2.09
N ALA A 2 12.22 -5.60 1.74
CA ALA A 2 11.06 -6.12 2.46
C ALA A 2 10.19 -6.87 1.45
N ASP A 3 9.66 -8.00 1.83
CA ASP A 3 8.68 -8.75 1.06
C ASP A 3 7.32 -8.06 1.05
N TYR A 4 6.46 -8.46 0.12
CA TYR A 4 5.22 -7.74 -0.19
C TYR A 4 4.31 -7.42 1.01
N PRO A 5 4.04 -8.34 1.96
CA PRO A 5 3.23 -8.02 3.14
C PRO A 5 3.85 -6.89 3.99
N GLU A 6 5.16 -6.94 4.18
CA GLU A 6 5.96 -5.96 4.92
C GLU A 6 6.01 -4.63 4.17
N GLN A 7 6.04 -4.66 2.83
CA GLN A 7 5.90 -3.46 2.02
C GLN A 7 4.56 -2.79 2.27
N CYS A 8 3.46 -3.54 2.19
CA CYS A 8 2.11 -3.04 2.46
C CYS A 8 1.99 -2.45 3.87
N LEU A 9 2.59 -3.10 4.87
CA LEU A 9 2.60 -2.59 6.25
C LEU A 9 3.33 -1.24 6.35
N VAL A 10 4.55 -1.16 5.82
CA VAL A 10 5.40 0.03 5.87
C VAL A 10 4.79 1.20 5.11
N THR A 11 4.22 0.95 3.92
CA THR A 11 3.59 1.97 3.09
C THR A 11 2.12 2.21 3.43
N CYS A 12 1.60 1.57 4.48
CA CYS A 12 0.19 1.66 4.87
C CYS A 12 -0.78 1.37 3.71
N SER A 13 -0.41 0.45 2.82
CA SER A 13 -1.19 0.09 1.65
C SER A 13 -2.05 -1.13 1.96
N LYS A 14 -3.29 -1.14 1.47
CA LYS A 14 -4.17 -2.30 1.61
C LYS A 14 -3.51 -3.52 0.94
N TYR A 15 -3.53 -4.66 1.62
CA TYR A 15 -3.01 -5.90 1.05
C TYR A 15 -3.71 -6.23 -0.29
N GLY A 16 -2.95 -6.71 -1.27
CA GLY A 16 -3.44 -6.95 -2.63
C GLY A 16 -3.51 -5.71 -3.53
N THR A 17 -2.98 -4.56 -3.08
CA THR A 17 -2.89 -3.33 -3.88
C THR A 17 -1.44 -2.90 -4.11
N CYS A 18 -1.21 -1.93 -4.98
CA CYS A 18 0.13 -1.41 -5.23
C CYS A 18 0.62 -0.52 -4.07
N PRO A 19 1.80 -0.78 -3.49
CA PRO A 19 2.36 0.07 -2.44
C PRO A 19 2.87 1.43 -2.96
N LYS A 20 3.00 1.58 -4.29
CA LYS A 20 3.55 2.77 -4.94
C LYS A 20 2.51 3.66 -5.61
N CYS A 21 1.37 3.11 -6.02
CA CYS A 21 0.34 3.85 -6.75
C CYS A 21 -1.06 3.59 -6.19
N LYS A 22 -2.01 4.43 -6.59
CA LYS A 22 -3.40 4.41 -6.12
C LYS A 22 -4.30 3.47 -6.92
N ARG A 23 -3.72 2.60 -7.76
CA ARG A 23 -4.51 1.73 -8.62
C ARG A 23 -5.30 0.70 -7.84
N PRO A 24 -6.55 0.44 -8.26
CA PRO A 24 -7.32 -0.65 -7.72
C PRO A 24 -6.73 -2.01 -8.17
N PRO A 25 -6.96 -3.10 -7.41
CA PRO A 25 -6.43 -4.43 -7.72
C PRO A 25 -6.70 -4.90 -9.16
N GLU A 26 -7.85 -4.52 -9.70
CA GLU A 26 -8.32 -4.92 -11.04
C GLU A 26 -7.48 -4.30 -12.16
N GLU A 27 -6.78 -3.20 -11.89
CA GLU A 27 -5.95 -2.47 -12.85
C GLU A 27 -4.45 -2.71 -12.67
N LEU A 28 -4.03 -3.65 -11.82
CA LEU A 28 -2.61 -3.94 -11.59
C LEU A 28 -1.88 -4.45 -12.85
N SER A 29 -2.61 -5.03 -13.81
CA SER A 29 -2.08 -5.48 -15.09
C SER A 29 -2.01 -4.40 -16.17
N ALA A 30 -2.53 -3.19 -15.91
CA ALA A 30 -2.59 -2.15 -16.92
C ALA A 30 -1.18 -1.64 -17.28
N SER A 31 -0.90 -1.53 -18.58
CA SER A 31 0.45 -1.22 -19.10
C SER A 31 0.88 0.24 -18.94
N THR A 32 -0.03 1.14 -18.55
CA THR A 32 0.28 2.54 -18.24
C THR A 32 0.78 2.69 -16.81
N ALA A 33 1.37 3.84 -16.46
CA ALA A 33 1.69 4.14 -15.06
C ALA A 33 0.43 4.54 -14.26
N GLY A 34 0.35 4.13 -13.00
CA GLY A 34 -0.71 4.55 -12.07
C GLY A 34 -0.37 5.86 -11.36
N GLU A 35 -1.38 6.54 -10.82
CA GLU A 35 -1.17 7.74 -10.00
C GLU A 35 -0.32 7.40 -8.76
N PRO A 36 0.83 8.08 -8.54
CA PRO A 36 1.70 7.79 -7.41
C PRO A 36 1.02 8.02 -6.06
N ARG A 37 1.36 7.21 -5.06
CA ARG A 37 1.08 7.51 -3.65
C ARG A 37 2.11 8.48 -3.12
N THR A 38 1.68 9.34 -2.21
CA THR A 38 2.57 10.17 -1.39
C THR A 38 2.26 9.91 0.08
N ASP A 39 3.27 10.08 0.91
CA ASP A 39 3.18 10.10 2.37
C ASP A 39 2.07 11.05 2.83
N GLN A 40 2.03 12.27 2.28
CA GLN A 40 1.02 13.29 2.58
C GLN A 40 -0.40 12.83 2.24
N TRP A 41 -0.59 12.17 1.10
CA TRP A 41 -1.90 11.65 0.70
C TRP A 41 -2.32 10.48 1.59
N THR A 42 -1.42 9.54 1.88
CA THR A 42 -1.73 8.41 2.76
C THR A 42 -2.07 8.89 4.17
N GLU A 43 -1.34 9.87 4.70
CA GLU A 43 -1.63 10.49 6.00
C GLU A 43 -2.97 11.23 6.01
N SER A 44 -3.31 11.95 4.93
CA SER A 44 -4.60 12.67 4.86
C SER A 44 -5.79 11.72 4.82
N VAL A 45 -5.67 10.58 4.12
CA VAL A 45 -6.70 9.52 4.14
C VAL A 45 -6.90 8.97 5.55
N ILE A 46 -5.81 8.66 6.26
CA ILE A 46 -5.87 8.13 7.62
C ILE A 46 -6.49 9.15 8.57
N ASN A 47 -6.07 10.42 8.51
CA ASN A 47 -6.59 11.47 9.39
C ASN A 47 -8.06 11.76 9.13
N LYS A 48 -8.47 11.85 7.86
CA LYS A 48 -9.88 12.01 7.51
C LYS A 48 -10.74 10.84 7.99
N ALA A 49 -10.24 9.60 7.85
CA ALA A 49 -10.95 8.43 8.37
C ALA A 49 -11.13 8.47 9.90
N LYS A 50 -10.21 9.09 10.66
CA LYS A 50 -10.37 9.27 12.10
C LYS A 50 -11.40 10.33 12.45
N GLU A 51 -11.42 11.43 11.70
CA GLU A 51 -12.34 12.55 11.93
C GLU A 51 -13.78 12.15 11.58
N ASP A 52 -13.96 11.38 10.51
CA ASP A 52 -15.27 11.01 9.96
C ASP A 52 -15.93 9.81 10.67
N THR A 53 -15.26 9.17 11.65
CA THR A 53 -15.73 7.89 12.20
C THR A 53 -15.70 7.84 13.72
N HIS A 54 -16.66 7.11 14.29
CA HIS A 54 -16.81 6.95 15.74
C HIS A 54 -16.56 5.51 16.22
N SER A 55 -16.22 4.60 15.31
CA SER A 55 -15.89 3.21 15.63
C SER A 55 -14.72 2.73 14.79
N PHE A 56 -13.99 1.76 15.33
CA PHE A 56 -12.86 1.16 14.63
C PHE A 56 -13.29 0.50 13.31
N HIS A 57 -14.46 -0.15 13.27
CA HIS A 57 -14.99 -0.74 12.05
C HIS A 57 -15.22 0.31 10.96
N GLN A 58 -15.80 1.47 11.29
CA GLN A 58 -16.00 2.55 10.33
C GLN A 58 -14.66 3.10 9.81
N PHE A 59 -13.67 3.27 10.71
CA PHE A 59 -12.32 3.67 10.32
C PHE A 59 -11.72 2.69 9.29
N GLN A 60 -11.82 1.38 9.55
CA GLN A 60 -11.32 0.33 8.66
C GLN A 60 -11.97 0.42 7.26
N GLU A 61 -13.29 0.59 7.20
CA GLU A 61 -14.01 0.71 5.92
C GLU A 61 -13.59 1.96 5.15
N ARG A 62 -13.46 3.12 5.81
CA ARG A 62 -12.97 4.36 5.17
C ARG A 62 -11.56 4.24 4.60
N CYS A 63 -10.65 3.59 5.34
CA CYS A 63 -9.30 3.34 4.82
C CYS A 63 -9.32 2.40 3.61
N LYS A 64 -10.12 1.32 3.65
CA LYS A 64 -10.25 0.36 2.55
C LYS A 64 -10.82 0.97 1.27
N GLU A 65 -11.80 1.88 1.38
CA GLU A 65 -12.36 2.62 0.24
C GLU A 65 -11.29 3.36 -0.56
N GLN A 66 -10.22 3.80 0.11
CA GLN A 66 -9.08 4.51 -0.47
C GLN A 66 -7.85 3.62 -0.65
N LEU A 67 -7.98 2.30 -0.53
CA LEU A 67 -6.89 1.34 -0.66
C LEU A 67 -5.74 1.56 0.35
N VAL A 68 -6.04 2.16 1.50
CA VAL A 68 -5.12 2.34 2.62
C VAL A 68 -5.33 1.24 3.66
N SER A 69 -4.27 0.88 4.39
CA SER A 69 -4.31 -0.16 5.40
C SER A 69 -5.35 0.14 6.48
N GLU A 70 -6.15 -0.86 6.83
CA GLU A 70 -7.19 -0.79 7.84
C GLU A 70 -6.66 -0.85 9.28
N SER A 71 -5.40 -1.24 9.47
CA SER A 71 -4.83 -1.48 10.80
C SER A 71 -3.89 -0.37 11.28
N VAL A 72 -3.48 0.54 10.40
CA VAL A 72 -2.48 1.57 10.75
C VAL A 72 -3.17 2.88 11.10
N TYR A 73 -3.29 3.14 12.40
CA TYR A 73 -3.86 4.40 12.89
C TYR A 73 -2.86 5.57 12.83
N LYS A 74 -1.56 5.32 12.99
CA LYS A 74 -0.53 6.35 12.87
C LYS A 74 0.69 5.75 12.16
N PRO A 75 0.99 6.16 10.92
CA PRO A 75 2.22 5.73 10.25
C PRO A 75 3.47 6.14 11.04
N PHE A 76 4.50 5.31 11.03
CA PHE A 76 5.73 5.59 11.78
C PHE A 76 6.53 6.77 11.20
N TRP A 77 6.33 7.07 9.91
CA TRP A 77 6.99 8.16 9.18
C TRP A 77 6.24 9.50 9.30
N THR A 78 5.12 9.56 10.01
CA THR A 78 4.40 10.81 10.27
C THR A 78 5.33 11.85 10.93
N GLY A 79 5.40 13.05 10.32
CA GLY A 79 6.24 14.15 10.80
C GLY A 79 7.69 14.15 10.30
N PHE A 80 8.08 13.21 9.44
CA PHE A 80 9.41 13.21 8.83
C PHE A 80 9.43 14.18 7.63
N PRO A 81 10.21 15.29 7.67
CA PRO A 81 10.08 16.39 6.71
C PRO A 81 10.48 16.07 5.26
N HIS A 82 11.21 14.96 5.05
CA HIS A 82 11.73 14.56 3.74
C HIS A 82 11.54 13.06 3.46
N CYS A 83 10.61 12.39 4.16
CA CYS A 83 10.39 10.95 4.00
C CYS A 83 9.10 10.68 3.21
N ASN A 84 9.25 10.35 1.92
CA ASN A 84 8.17 9.71 1.18
C ASN A 84 8.42 8.19 1.14
N ILE A 85 7.67 7.46 1.95
CA ILE A 85 7.86 6.01 2.09
C ILE A 85 7.57 5.24 0.78
N HIS A 86 6.67 5.77 -0.05
CA HIS A 86 6.24 5.11 -1.29
C HIS A 86 7.31 5.13 -2.38
N ILE A 87 8.24 6.10 -2.33
CA ILE A 87 9.41 6.14 -3.20
C ILE A 87 10.61 5.42 -2.59
N ALA A 88 10.72 5.41 -1.26
CA ALA A 88 11.82 4.76 -0.55
C ALA A 88 11.78 3.23 -0.66
N ILE A 89 10.60 2.66 -0.88
CA ILE A 89 10.46 1.21 -1.03
C ILE A 89 10.88 0.73 -2.42
N THR A 90 11.79 -0.23 -2.47
CA THR A 90 12.14 -0.94 -3.71
C THR A 90 11.04 -1.96 -4.03
N PRO A 91 10.48 -1.97 -5.26
CA PRO A 91 9.47 -2.97 -5.60
C PRO A 91 10.08 -4.36 -5.49
N ASP A 92 9.35 -5.31 -4.90
CA ASP A 92 9.83 -6.68 -4.67
C ASP A 92 9.77 -7.55 -5.94
N VAL A 93 10.41 -7.07 -7.01
CA VAL A 93 10.32 -7.67 -8.34
C VAL A 93 10.96 -9.06 -8.36
N LEU A 94 12.10 -9.24 -7.68
CA LEU A 94 12.82 -10.50 -7.68
C LEU A 94 12.02 -11.60 -6.97
N HIS A 95 11.46 -11.32 -5.80
CA HIS A 95 10.63 -12.29 -5.08
C HIS A 95 9.34 -12.59 -5.85
N GLN A 96 8.70 -11.58 -6.43
CA GLN A 96 7.50 -11.78 -7.24
C GLN A 96 7.76 -12.64 -8.47
N LEU A 97 8.89 -12.44 -9.17
CA LEU A 97 9.28 -13.30 -10.30
C LEU A 97 9.57 -14.74 -9.85
N TYR A 98 10.24 -14.92 -8.71
CA TYR A 98 10.54 -16.25 -8.19
C TYR A 98 9.29 -17.02 -7.72
N GLN A 99 8.43 -16.40 -6.91
CA GLN A 99 7.19 -17.03 -6.43
C GLN A 99 6.12 -17.16 -7.50
N GLY A 100 6.02 -16.19 -8.41
CA GLY A 100 5.01 -16.17 -9.46
C GLY A 100 5.41 -17.01 -10.66
N VAL A 101 6.54 -16.69 -11.29
CA VAL A 101 6.92 -17.28 -12.58
C VAL A 101 7.67 -18.60 -12.39
N PHE A 102 8.70 -18.63 -11.55
CA PHE A 102 9.50 -19.84 -11.38
C PHE A 102 8.74 -21.00 -10.75
N LYS A 103 7.91 -20.76 -9.71
CA LYS A 103 7.06 -21.83 -9.16
C LYS A 103 6.09 -22.39 -10.18
N HIS A 104 5.49 -21.55 -11.03
CA HIS A 104 4.62 -22.01 -12.11
C HIS A 104 5.41 -22.81 -13.16
N MET A 105 6.62 -22.39 -13.53
CA MET A 105 7.44 -23.14 -14.49
C MET A 105 7.93 -24.50 -13.98
N VAL A 106 8.14 -24.65 -12.66
CA VAL A 106 8.70 -25.88 -12.05
C VAL A 106 7.63 -26.88 -11.62
N HIS A 107 6.38 -26.44 -11.40
CA HIS A 107 5.24 -27.33 -11.09
C HIS A 107 4.50 -27.87 -12.33
N TRP A 108 4.98 -27.57 -13.53
CA TRP A 108 4.48 -28.12 -14.80
C TRP A 108 5.37 -29.26 -15.30
#